data_AF-A0A4Y2H0I9-F1
#
_entry.id   AF-A0A4Y2H0I9-F1
#
_cell.length_a   1.000
_cell.length_b   1.000
_cell.length_c   1.000
_cell.angle_alpha   90.00
_cell.angle_beta   90.00
_cell.angle_gamma   90.00
#
_symmetry.space_group_name_H-M   'P 1'
#
loop_
_entity.id
_entity.type
_entity.pdbx_description
1 polymer ?
#
loop_
_entity_poly.entity_id
_entity_poly.type
_entity_poly.pdbx_seq_one_letter_code
_entity_poly.pdbx_strand_id
1 'polypeptide(L)'
;MFIEPVLANYVPANEDYLETQKPEFDTILCLRVTKWIHLNFGDEGLKMAFKRMFAQLRNGGRLILEYQPWFTYSASKRITPAIYETYQGLEMRPDSFCDYLITEVGFSSCRLIGRAYNCTKAYRQEIFLLTKGSYQEDTSPSPVPYNYPLWFPSEEMFNEQPGEQEGELSGFDEETHHHNEFLNFEDVESSSSVEEDMDPDTSE
;
A
#
# COMPACT_ATOMS: atom_id res chain seq x y z
N MET A 1 -10.29 19.32 -8.16
CA MET A 1 -9.09 18.47 -8.09
C MET A 1 -9.48 17.14 -8.71
N PHE A 2 -8.88 16.78 -9.85
CA PHE A 2 -9.12 15.48 -10.48
C PHE A 2 -8.02 14.52 -10.02
N ILE A 3 -8.41 13.28 -9.72
CA ILE A 3 -7.47 12.20 -9.41
C ILE A 3 -7.28 11.43 -10.72
N GLU A 4 -6.06 11.39 -11.22
CA GLU A 4 -5.71 10.65 -12.44
C GLU A 4 -4.96 9.37 -12.07
N PRO A 5 -5.50 8.18 -12.39
CA PRO A 5 -4.78 6.93 -12.20
C PRO A 5 -3.68 6.78 -13.26
N VAL A 6 -2.51 6.29 -12.84
CA VAL A 6 -1.39 5.98 -13.74
C VAL A 6 -1.12 4.48 -13.67
N LEU A 7 -1.12 3.81 -14.84
CA LEU A 7 -0.72 2.41 -14.94
C LEU A 7 0.80 2.33 -15.10
N ALA A 8 1.50 1.87 -14.06
CA ALA A 8 2.95 1.70 -14.10
C ALA A 8 3.41 0.62 -13.10
N ASN A 9 4.56 0.01 -13.39
CA ASN A 9 5.32 -0.72 -12.37
C ASN A 9 6.10 0.29 -11.52
N TYR A 10 5.85 0.27 -10.21
CA TYR A 10 6.51 1.18 -9.28
C TYR A 10 7.95 0.75 -8.95
N VAL A 11 8.29 -0.53 -9.09
CA VAL A 11 9.65 -1.04 -8.85
C VAL A 11 10.57 -0.60 -10.00
N PRO A 12 11.65 0.15 -9.73
CA PRO A 12 12.62 0.52 -10.75
C PRO A 12 13.27 -0.71 -11.40
N ALA A 13 13.63 -0.61 -12.68
CA ALA A 13 14.32 -1.69 -13.39
C ALA A 13 15.76 -1.91 -12.88
N ASN A 14 16.39 -0.86 -12.36
CA ASN A 14 17.72 -0.89 -11.74
C ASN A 14 17.90 0.31 -10.79
N GLU A 15 19.02 0.34 -10.07
CA GLU A 15 19.33 1.34 -9.05
C GLU A 15 19.60 2.73 -9.62
N ASP A 16 20.10 2.86 -10.87
CA ASP A 16 20.39 4.15 -11.51
C ASP A 16 19.14 5.05 -11.61
N TYR A 17 17.96 4.45 -11.75
CA TYR A 17 16.71 5.20 -11.78
C TYR A 17 16.37 5.89 -10.46
N LEU A 18 16.96 5.47 -9.33
CA LEU A 18 16.75 6.12 -8.04
C LEU A 18 17.34 7.54 -8.01
N GLU A 19 18.45 7.77 -8.70
CA GLU A 19 19.09 9.09 -8.78
C GLU A 19 18.24 10.11 -9.56
N THR A 20 17.36 9.61 -10.44
CA THR A 20 16.46 10.46 -11.24
C THR A 20 15.20 10.90 -10.48
N GLN A 21 14.90 10.25 -9.34
CA GLN A 21 13.70 10.56 -8.56
C GLN A 21 13.83 11.91 -7.86
N LYS A 22 12.73 12.66 -7.81
CA LYS A 22 12.67 13.99 -7.19
C LYS A 22 11.60 14.03 -6.10
N PRO A 23 11.76 14.89 -5.08
CA PRO A 23 10.72 15.08 -4.08
C PRO A 23 9.46 15.71 -4.68
N GLU A 24 8.37 14.93 -4.72
CA GLU A 24 7.10 15.30 -5.37
C GLU A 24 5.91 15.20 -4.42
N PHE A 25 6.01 14.36 -3.38
CA PHE A 25 4.90 14.03 -2.50
C PHE A 25 5.18 14.41 -1.04
N ASP A 26 4.15 14.89 -0.36
CA ASP A 26 4.18 15.07 1.09
C ASP A 26 3.80 13.77 1.80
N THR A 27 3.01 12.93 1.17
CA THR A 27 2.61 11.62 1.69
C THR A 27 2.55 10.57 0.59
N ILE A 28 3.09 9.38 0.87
CA ILE A 28 2.96 8.19 0.04
C ILE A 28 2.21 7.12 0.84
N LEU A 29 1.25 6.47 0.21
CA LEU A 29 0.52 5.34 0.76
C LEU A 29 1.04 4.04 0.16
N CYS A 30 1.57 3.15 1.00
CA CYS A 30 2.02 1.82 0.63
C CYS A 30 1.21 0.79 1.42
N LEU A 31 -0.02 0.54 0.97
CA LEU A 31 -1.01 -0.24 1.70
C LEU A 31 -1.19 -1.62 1.07
N ARG A 32 -0.82 -2.68 1.78
CA ARG A 32 -0.99 -4.08 1.37
C ARG A 32 -0.41 -4.44 0.00
N VAL A 33 0.62 -3.73 -0.45
CA VAL A 33 1.31 -4.02 -1.73
C VAL A 33 2.70 -4.62 -1.55
N THR A 34 3.30 -4.50 -0.36
CA THR A 34 4.69 -4.95 -0.12
C THR A 34 4.87 -6.44 -0.38
N LYS A 35 3.92 -7.29 0.02
CA LYS A 35 3.97 -8.73 -0.29
C LYS A 35 4.13 -9.00 -1.78
N TRP A 36 3.36 -8.31 -2.61
CA TRP A 36 3.35 -8.54 -4.04
C TRP A 36 4.61 -8.03 -4.72
N ILE A 37 5.12 -6.87 -4.29
CA ILE A 37 6.43 -6.39 -4.71
C ILE A 37 7.52 -7.41 -4.35
N HIS A 38 7.51 -7.87 -3.09
CA HIS A 38 8.51 -8.78 -2.56
C HIS A 38 8.52 -10.14 -3.26
N LEU A 39 7.34 -10.72 -3.54
CA LEU A 39 7.21 -11.99 -4.24
C LEU A 39 7.59 -11.93 -5.73
N ASN A 40 7.41 -10.78 -6.40
CA ASN A 40 7.70 -10.65 -7.83
C ASN A 40 9.14 -10.17 -8.11
N PHE A 41 9.72 -9.37 -7.21
CA PHE A 41 11.00 -8.69 -7.45
C PHE A 41 12.06 -8.99 -6.39
N GLY A 42 11.76 -9.87 -5.43
CA GLY A 42 12.67 -10.24 -4.37
C GLY A 42 12.97 -9.11 -3.39
N ASP A 43 13.94 -9.36 -2.51
CA ASP A 43 14.42 -8.40 -1.53
C ASP A 43 14.90 -7.11 -2.21
N GLU A 44 15.69 -7.23 -3.28
CA GLU A 44 16.27 -6.07 -3.98
C GLU A 44 15.20 -5.18 -4.62
N GLY A 45 14.17 -5.76 -5.24
CA GLY A 45 13.06 -4.97 -5.77
C GLY A 45 12.29 -4.23 -4.69
N LEU A 46 12.04 -4.87 -3.56
CA LEU A 46 11.37 -4.23 -2.42
C LEU A 46 12.22 -3.09 -1.83
N LYS A 47 13.53 -3.32 -1.67
CA LYS A 47 14.49 -2.32 -1.21
C LYS A 47 14.54 -1.11 -2.14
N MET A 48 14.59 -1.33 -3.46
CA MET A 48 14.54 -0.25 -4.46
C MET A 48 13.23 0.52 -4.39
N ALA A 49 12.09 -0.15 -4.24
CA ALA A 49 10.80 0.52 -4.08
C ALA A 49 10.78 1.41 -2.83
N PHE A 50 11.31 0.94 -1.69
CA PHE A 50 11.42 1.75 -0.48
C PHE A 50 12.34 2.97 -0.65
N LYS A 51 13.52 2.79 -1.26
CA LYS A 51 14.43 3.91 -1.58
C LYS A 51 13.76 4.92 -2.51
N ARG A 52 13.00 4.46 -3.50
CA ARG A 52 12.21 5.32 -4.40
C ARG A 52 11.18 6.15 -3.64
N MET A 53 10.39 5.51 -2.76
CA MET A 53 9.41 6.21 -1.92
C MET A 53 10.08 7.30 -1.10
N PHE A 54 11.22 6.99 -0.48
CA PHE A 54 11.97 7.98 0.30
C PHE A 54 12.48 9.14 -0.57
N ALA A 55 13.03 8.86 -1.75
CA ALA A 55 13.51 9.89 -2.67
C ALA A 55 12.38 10.81 -3.15
N GLN A 56 11.19 10.25 -3.40
CA GLN A 56 10.01 10.99 -3.85
C GLN A 56 9.30 11.78 -2.75
N LEU A 57 9.56 11.50 -1.47
CA LEU A 57 9.03 12.30 -0.36
C LEU A 57 9.79 13.62 -0.20
N ARG A 58 9.06 14.71 0.00
CA ARG A 58 9.62 15.99 0.47
C ARG A 58 10.23 15.85 1.87
N ASN A 59 11.08 16.80 2.25
CA ASN A 59 11.56 16.87 3.64
C ASN A 59 10.37 17.00 4.58
N GLY A 60 10.37 16.26 5.69
CA GLY A 60 9.19 16.14 6.52
C GLY A 60 8.02 15.38 5.90
N GLY A 61 8.20 14.72 4.75
CA GLY A 61 7.19 13.85 4.14
C GLY A 61 6.91 12.60 4.98
N ARG A 62 5.81 11.92 4.65
CA ARG A 62 5.31 10.75 5.38
C ARG A 62 5.09 9.54 4.47
N LEU A 63 5.54 8.38 4.89
CA LEU A 63 5.15 7.11 4.29
C LEU A 63 4.18 6.41 5.25
N ILE A 64 2.98 6.10 4.78
CA ILE A 64 2.04 5.23 5.50
C ILE A 64 2.21 3.83 4.94
N LEU A 65 2.71 2.93 5.79
CA LEU A 65 3.09 1.58 5.42
C LEU A 65 2.16 0.58 6.11
N GLU A 66 1.50 -0.26 5.34
CA GLU A 66 0.80 -1.44 5.83
C GLU A 66 1.35 -2.66 5.09
N TYR A 67 2.14 -3.47 5.78
CA TYR A 67 2.71 -4.70 5.21
C TYR A 67 1.93 -5.94 5.65
N GLN A 68 1.94 -6.98 4.81
CA GLN A 68 1.33 -8.25 5.17
C GLN A 68 2.29 -9.14 5.96
N PRO A 69 1.78 -9.88 6.95
CA PRO A 69 2.59 -10.79 7.74
C PRO A 69 3.08 -11.99 6.92
N TRP A 70 4.22 -12.56 7.34
CA TRP A 70 4.93 -13.60 6.59
C TRP A 70 4.07 -14.83 6.26
N PHE A 71 3.17 -15.25 7.15
CA PHE A 71 2.34 -16.44 6.89
C PHE A 71 1.46 -16.30 5.62
N THR A 72 1.10 -15.08 5.23
CA THR A 72 0.33 -14.82 4.00
C THR A 72 1.16 -15.04 2.73
N TYR A 73 2.50 -14.98 2.82
CA TYR A 73 3.39 -15.31 1.70
C TYR A 73 3.29 -16.80 1.38
N SER A 74 3.24 -17.65 2.40
CA SER A 74 3.13 -19.10 2.22
C SER A 74 1.88 -19.52 1.45
N ALA A 75 0.78 -18.77 1.59
CA ALA A 75 -0.46 -18.99 0.84
C ALA A 75 -0.35 -18.57 -0.64
N SER A 76 0.49 -17.57 -0.94
CA SER A 76 0.62 -16.99 -2.29
C SER A 76 1.88 -17.43 -3.05
N LYS A 77 2.82 -18.15 -2.42
CA LYS A 77 4.12 -18.49 -3.02
C LYS A 77 4.06 -19.41 -4.25
N ARG A 78 2.92 -20.04 -4.53
CA ARG A 78 2.77 -21.02 -5.64
C ARG A 78 1.91 -20.52 -6.79
N ILE A 79 1.65 -19.21 -6.86
CA ILE A 79 0.85 -18.63 -7.96
C ILE A 79 1.55 -18.84 -9.30
N THR A 80 2.87 -18.63 -9.37
CA THR A 80 3.70 -18.97 -10.54
C THR A 80 5.00 -19.65 -10.12
N PRO A 81 5.64 -20.43 -11.02
CA PRO A 81 6.96 -21.00 -10.75
C PRO A 81 8.02 -19.93 -10.43
N ALA A 82 7.98 -18.78 -11.12
CA ALA A 82 8.89 -17.66 -10.88
C ALA A 82 8.72 -17.07 -9.47
N ILE A 83 7.46 -16.85 -9.03
CA ILE A 83 7.18 -16.39 -7.66
C ILE A 83 7.69 -17.40 -6.62
N TYR A 84 7.56 -18.70 -6.90
CA TYR A 84 8.04 -19.73 -5.99
C TYR A 84 9.56 -19.70 -5.86
N GLU A 85 10.28 -19.55 -6.98
CA GLU A 85 11.74 -19.39 -7.00
C GLU A 85 12.17 -18.14 -6.21
N THR A 86 11.55 -16.99 -6.47
CA THR A 86 11.81 -15.75 -5.72
C THR A 86 11.54 -15.95 -4.23
N TYR A 87 10.41 -16.57 -3.86
CA TYR A 87 10.05 -16.86 -2.47
C TYR A 87 11.12 -17.66 -1.74
N GLN A 88 11.74 -18.64 -2.42
CA GLN A 88 12.80 -19.46 -1.82
C GLN A 88 14.07 -18.65 -1.53
N GLY A 89 14.32 -17.58 -2.27
CA GLY A 89 15.47 -16.68 -2.08
C GLY A 89 15.23 -15.49 -1.14
N LEU A 90 14.02 -15.31 -0.58
CA LEU A 90 13.72 -14.17 0.28
C LEU A 90 14.40 -14.29 1.65
N GLU A 91 15.24 -13.31 1.97
CA GLU A 91 15.94 -13.22 3.26
C GLU A 91 15.24 -12.22 4.18
N MET A 92 14.87 -11.05 3.64
CA MET A 92 14.18 -10.01 4.37
C MET A 92 12.80 -10.48 4.85
N ARG A 93 12.42 -10.10 6.07
CA ARG A 93 11.12 -10.44 6.65
C ARG A 93 10.29 -9.18 6.89
N PRO A 94 8.94 -9.24 6.81
CA PRO A 94 8.09 -8.07 7.03
C PRO A 94 8.38 -7.34 8.34
N ASP A 95 8.67 -8.11 9.39
CA ASP A 95 8.96 -7.61 10.73
C ASP A 95 10.25 -6.75 10.77
N SER A 96 11.18 -6.93 9.82
CA SER A 96 12.41 -6.14 9.70
C SER A 96 12.29 -4.94 8.77
N PHE A 97 11.10 -4.67 8.20
CA PHE A 97 10.91 -3.57 7.25
C PHE A 97 11.11 -2.20 7.89
N CYS A 98 10.53 -1.95 9.08
CA CYS A 98 10.73 -0.68 9.79
C CYS A 98 12.22 -0.43 10.08
N ASP A 99 12.93 -1.46 10.55
CA ASP A 99 14.36 -1.35 10.88
C ASP A 99 15.17 -0.96 9.64
N TYR A 100 14.99 -1.67 8.53
CA TYR A 100 15.65 -1.35 7.26
C TYR A 100 15.31 0.06 6.76
N LEU A 101 14.03 0.47 6.85
CA LEU A 101 13.60 1.80 6.45
C LEU A 101 14.26 2.91 7.29
N ILE A 102 14.53 2.65 8.56
CA ILE A 102 15.24 3.60 9.43
C ILE A 102 16.74 3.57 9.16
N THR A 103 17.37 2.39 9.19
CA THR A 103 18.84 2.26 9.20
C THR A 103 19.46 2.44 7.82
N GLU A 104 18.87 1.84 6.79
CA GLU A 104 19.45 1.80 5.44
C GLU A 104 18.85 2.86 4.51
N VAL A 105 17.54 3.13 4.63
CA VAL A 105 16.85 4.09 3.73
C VAL A 105 16.93 5.54 4.26
N GLY A 106 16.95 5.72 5.58
CA GLY A 106 17.13 7.04 6.21
C GLY A 106 15.85 7.73 6.70
N PHE A 107 14.76 6.99 6.92
CA PHE A 107 13.62 7.54 7.66
C PHE A 107 14.03 7.81 9.13
N SER A 108 13.55 8.92 9.70
CA SER A 108 13.92 9.32 11.06
C SER A 108 13.13 8.59 12.15
N SER A 109 11.97 8.03 11.82
CA SER A 109 11.15 7.24 12.75
C SER A 109 10.20 6.30 11.99
N CYS A 110 9.83 5.18 12.63
CA CYS A 110 8.74 4.28 12.27
C CYS A 110 7.84 4.15 13.51
N ARG A 111 6.57 4.53 13.43
CA ARG A 111 5.62 4.45 14.55
C ARG A 111 4.37 3.68 14.13
N LEU A 112 3.88 2.79 14.98
CA LEU A 112 2.56 2.18 14.81
C LEU A 112 1.46 3.24 15.01
N ILE A 113 0.58 3.42 14.03
CA ILE A 113 -0.53 4.38 14.08
C ILE A 113 -1.91 3.73 14.10
N GLY A 114 -2.01 2.46 13.72
CA GLY A 114 -3.31 1.80 13.65
C GLY A 114 -3.20 0.31 13.45
N ARG A 115 -4.31 -0.37 13.69
CA ARG A 115 -4.50 -1.78 13.38
C ARG A 115 -5.82 -1.92 12.63
N ALA A 116 -5.85 -2.72 11.56
CA ALA A 116 -7.10 -3.02 10.87
C ALA A 116 -8.06 -3.76 11.81
N TYR A 117 -9.29 -3.24 11.96
CA TYR A 117 -10.25 -3.71 12.96
C TYR A 117 -11.06 -4.94 12.54
N ASN A 118 -11.09 -5.29 11.25
CA ASN A 118 -11.96 -6.35 10.70
C ASN A 118 -11.24 -7.68 10.49
N CYS A 119 -10.36 -8.04 11.42
CA CYS A 119 -9.46 -9.18 11.24
C CYS A 119 -9.41 -10.01 12.52
N THR A 120 -9.46 -11.35 12.40
CA THR A 120 -9.15 -12.20 13.57
C THR A 120 -7.73 -11.87 14.06
N LYS A 121 -7.38 -12.21 15.31
CA LYS A 121 -6.07 -11.83 15.90
C LYS A 121 -4.87 -12.14 14.99
N ALA A 122 -4.96 -13.21 14.19
CA ALA A 122 -3.92 -13.64 13.24
C ALA A 122 -3.81 -12.76 11.98
N TYR A 123 -4.86 -12.03 11.60
CA TYR A 123 -4.90 -11.17 10.40
C TYR A 123 -4.87 -9.68 10.74
N ARG A 124 -4.64 -9.31 12.00
CA ARG A 124 -4.54 -7.90 12.38
C ARG A 124 -3.34 -7.28 11.68
N GLN A 125 -3.61 -6.47 10.67
CA GLN A 125 -2.59 -5.74 9.94
C GLN A 125 -2.26 -4.45 10.66
N GLU A 126 -0.98 -4.22 10.87
CA GLU A 126 -0.46 -3.04 11.52
C GLU A 126 -0.14 -1.97 10.48
N ILE A 127 -0.52 -0.73 10.78
CA ILE A 127 -0.28 0.44 9.94
C ILE A 127 0.78 1.28 10.63
N PHE A 128 1.87 1.53 9.94
CA PHE A 128 3.00 2.30 10.41
C PHE A 128 3.09 3.64 9.69
N LEU A 129 3.50 4.67 10.41
CA LEU A 129 3.88 5.96 9.87
C LEU A 129 5.39 6.10 9.95
N LEU A 130 6.01 6.31 8.80
CA LEU A 130 7.41 6.69 8.70
C LEU A 130 7.56 8.16 8.35
N THR A 131 8.53 8.81 8.97
CA THR A 131 8.80 10.24 8.80
C THR A 131 10.15 10.44 8.14
N LYS A 132 10.20 11.18 7.03
CA LYS A 132 11.47 11.64 6.44
C LYS A 132 12.01 12.82 7.26
N GLY A 133 13.32 12.82 7.49
CA GLY A 133 14.05 13.83 8.28
C GLY A 133 13.81 15.29 7.85
N SER A 134 14.24 16.20 8.72
CA SER A 134 13.66 17.52 8.98
C SER A 134 13.26 18.36 7.77
N TYR A 135 11.99 18.73 7.77
CA TYR A 135 11.48 20.02 7.33
C TYR A 135 12.32 21.13 8.01
N GLN A 136 13.11 21.88 7.25
CA GLN A 136 13.51 23.22 7.69
C GLN A 136 12.27 24.06 7.47
N GLU A 137 11.71 24.68 8.52
CA GLU A 137 10.84 25.84 8.28
C GLU A 137 11.70 26.83 7.51
N ASP A 138 11.38 27.07 6.24
CA ASP A 138 11.88 28.25 5.56
C ASP A 138 11.35 29.44 6.36
N THR A 139 12.16 29.96 7.28
CA THR A 139 11.95 31.25 7.96
C THR A 139 11.92 32.44 6.99
N SER A 140 11.84 32.20 5.67
CA SER A 140 11.48 33.23 4.71
C SER A 140 10.00 33.56 4.89
N PRO A 141 9.62 34.82 5.16
CA PRO A 141 8.22 35.19 5.16
C PRO A 141 7.66 34.91 3.76
N SER A 142 6.78 33.92 3.65
CA SER A 142 6.06 33.65 2.40
C SER A 142 5.29 34.91 1.99
N PRO A 143 5.53 35.50 0.81
CA PRO A 143 4.76 36.63 0.34
C PRO A 143 3.50 36.11 -0.36
N VAL A 144 2.63 35.38 0.35
CA VAL A 144 1.24 35.17 -0.07
C VAL A 144 0.36 34.83 1.14
N PRO A 145 -0.58 35.72 1.53
CA PRO A 145 -1.68 35.30 2.39
C PRO A 145 -2.61 34.43 1.55
N TYR A 146 -2.68 33.13 1.84
CA TYR A 146 -3.80 32.31 1.39
C TYR A 146 -5.05 32.87 2.03
N ASN A 147 -5.80 33.66 1.25
CA ASN A 147 -7.17 34.01 1.58
C ASN A 147 -7.99 32.72 1.45
N TYR A 148 -8.13 31.98 2.54
CA TYR A 148 -9.06 30.86 2.60
C TYR A 148 -10.46 31.38 2.29
N PRO A 149 -11.22 30.72 1.40
CA PRO A 149 -12.57 31.16 1.10
C PRO A 149 -13.44 31.05 2.36
N LEU A 150 -14.20 32.10 2.65
CA LEU A 150 -15.04 32.32 3.85
C LEU A 150 -16.11 31.25 4.14
N TRP A 151 -16.17 30.16 3.38
CA TRP A 151 -17.07 29.03 3.62
C TRP A 151 -16.41 27.90 4.41
N PHE A 152 -15.09 27.93 4.62
CA PHE A 152 -14.42 26.97 5.50
C PHE A 152 -14.83 27.23 6.95
N PRO A 153 -15.45 26.26 7.65
CA PRO A 153 -15.83 26.41 9.05
C PRO A 153 -14.57 26.59 9.91
N SER A 154 -14.60 27.54 10.84
CA SER A 154 -13.55 27.76 11.83
C SER A 154 -13.39 26.53 12.74
N GLU A 155 -12.17 26.32 13.26
CA GLU A 155 -11.83 25.23 14.20
C GLU A 155 -12.76 25.15 15.42
N GLU A 156 -13.43 26.24 15.77
CA GLU A 156 -14.39 26.31 16.87
C GLU A 156 -15.66 25.45 16.65
N MET A 157 -15.99 25.08 15.40
CA MET A 157 -17.16 24.21 15.11
C MET A 157 -16.87 22.71 15.25
N PHE A 158 -15.60 22.28 15.32
CA PHE A 158 -15.25 20.87 15.48
C PHE A 158 -15.32 20.38 16.93
N ASN A 159 -15.61 21.27 17.87
CA ASN A 159 -15.62 20.96 19.31
C ASN A 159 -17.03 20.88 19.93
N GLU A 160 -18.09 20.91 19.12
CA GLU A 160 -19.44 20.61 19.59
C GLU A 160 -19.71 19.10 19.46
N GLN A 161 -19.60 18.37 20.58
CA GLN A 161 -20.10 17.00 20.67
C GLN A 161 -21.64 17.03 20.71
N PRO A 162 -22.35 16.33 19.80
CA PRO A 162 -23.80 16.17 19.97
C PRO A 162 -24.07 15.29 21.19
N GLY A 163 -24.90 15.80 22.09
CA GLY A 163 -25.25 15.17 23.36
C GLY A 163 -25.86 13.79 23.20
N GLU A 164 -25.43 12.88 24.07
CA GLU A 164 -25.99 11.54 24.25
C GLU A 164 -27.48 11.65 24.64
N GLN A 165 -28.35 11.15 23.77
CA GLN A 165 -29.68 10.70 24.19
C GLN A 165 -29.68 9.18 24.19
N GLU A 166 -29.65 8.61 25.40
CA GLU A 166 -29.87 7.19 25.63
C GLU A 166 -31.31 6.85 25.23
N GLY A 167 -31.45 6.14 24.10
CA GLY A 167 -32.68 5.47 23.71
C GLY A 167 -32.49 3.97 23.86
N GLU A 168 -33.10 3.39 24.90
CA GLU A 168 -33.23 1.94 25.08
C GLU A 168 -33.94 1.32 23.86
N LEU A 169 -33.30 0.35 23.22
CA LEU A 169 -33.98 -0.60 22.33
C LEU A 169 -33.58 -2.02 22.71
N SER A 170 -34.49 -2.65 23.44
CA SER A 170 -34.53 -4.08 23.72
C SER A 170 -34.85 -4.88 22.46
N GLY A 171 -34.04 -5.92 22.22
CA GLY A 171 -34.41 -7.14 21.49
C GLY A 171 -34.46 -7.05 19.97
N PHE A 172 -33.51 -7.71 19.30
CA PHE A 172 -33.80 -8.52 18.11
C PHE A 172 -32.64 -9.50 17.86
N ASP A 173 -33.03 -10.75 17.58
CA ASP A 173 -32.22 -11.97 17.63
C ASP A 173 -31.17 -12.14 16.53
N GLU A 174 -30.27 -13.10 16.78
CA GLU A 174 -29.25 -13.67 15.92
C GLU A 174 -29.73 -14.03 14.50
N GLU A 175 -28.94 -13.64 13.49
CA GLU A 175 -28.48 -14.50 12.37
C GLU A 175 -27.76 -13.64 11.33
N THR A 176 -26.44 -13.80 11.20
CA THR A 176 -25.72 -13.35 9.99
C THR A 176 -24.84 -14.48 9.48
N HIS A 177 -25.36 -15.13 8.42
CA HIS A 177 -24.63 -16.04 7.57
C HIS A 177 -23.42 -15.32 6.94
N HIS A 178 -22.26 -15.95 7.08
CA HIS A 178 -21.05 -15.63 6.34
C HIS A 178 -21.28 -15.62 4.83
N HIS A 179 -21.04 -14.49 4.17
CA HIS A 179 -20.50 -14.41 2.80
C HIS A 179 -19.55 -13.21 2.78
N ASN A 180 -18.25 -13.48 2.93
CA ASN A 180 -17.21 -12.49 2.69
C ASN A 180 -16.72 -12.73 1.26
N GLU A 181 -17.30 -12.01 0.30
CA GLU A 181 -16.71 -11.87 -1.04
C GLU A 181 -15.43 -11.04 -0.91
N PHE A 182 -14.31 -11.73 -0.69
CA PHE A 182 -13.03 -11.17 -1.05
C PHE A 182 -13.00 -11.04 -2.58
N LEU A 183 -12.72 -9.83 -3.07
CA LEU A 183 -12.35 -9.59 -4.45
C LEU A 183 -11.17 -10.50 -4.82
N ASN A 184 -11.46 -11.62 -5.45
CA ASN A 184 -10.47 -12.45 -6.13
C ASN A 184 -9.99 -11.68 -7.35
N PHE A 185 -8.71 -11.36 -7.37
CA PHE A 185 -8.04 -10.79 -8.53
C PHE A 185 -7.68 -11.89 -9.54
N GLU A 186 -8.62 -12.82 -9.79
CA GLU A 186 -8.45 -13.96 -10.72
C GLU A 186 -9.40 -13.94 -11.93
N ASP A 187 -10.27 -12.94 -12.09
CA ASP A 187 -11.17 -12.84 -13.25
C ASP A 187 -10.60 -12.01 -14.42
N VAL A 188 -9.35 -12.28 -14.80
CA VAL A 188 -8.84 -11.93 -16.14
C VAL A 188 -8.01 -13.10 -16.64
N GLU A 189 -8.69 -14.16 -17.09
CA GLU A 189 -8.35 -14.92 -18.30
C GLU A 189 -9.30 -16.13 -18.40
N SER A 190 -10.39 -15.96 -19.17
CA SER A 190 -11.05 -17.09 -19.80
C SER A 190 -11.75 -16.63 -21.08
N SER A 191 -11.03 -16.79 -22.20
CA SER A 191 -11.60 -17.03 -23.53
C SER A 191 -10.49 -17.54 -24.44
N SER A 192 -10.12 -18.81 -24.28
CA SER A 192 -9.58 -19.60 -25.40
C SER A 192 -10.58 -20.71 -25.68
N SER A 193 -11.34 -20.59 -26.77
CA SER A 193 -12.05 -21.73 -27.35
C SER A 193 -11.19 -22.35 -28.43
N VAL A 194 -11.04 -23.66 -28.29
CA VAL A 194 -10.40 -24.64 -29.16
C VAL A 194 -11.22 -24.81 -30.43
N GLU A 195 -10.57 -24.90 -31.59
CA GLU A 195 -11.03 -25.76 -32.70
C GLU A 195 -9.82 -26.48 -33.32
N GLU A 196 -9.82 -27.81 -33.20
CA GLU A 196 -8.97 -28.76 -33.94
C GLU A 196 -9.77 -29.35 -35.12
N ASP A 197 -9.04 -29.52 -36.22
CA ASP A 197 -9.14 -30.54 -37.27
C ASP A 197 -10.37 -30.66 -38.19
N MET A 198 -10.13 -30.42 -39.50
CA MET A 198 -10.61 -31.31 -40.56
C MET A 198 -9.82 -31.13 -41.87
N ASP A 199 -8.87 -32.03 -42.16
CA ASP A 199 -8.50 -32.40 -43.53
C ASP A 199 -9.60 -33.33 -44.07
N PRO A 200 -10.07 -33.15 -45.32
CA PRO A 200 -9.43 -33.91 -46.41
C PRO A 200 -9.50 -33.23 -47.79
N ASP A 201 -8.46 -33.35 -48.61
CA ASP A 201 -8.68 -33.80 -49.99
C ASP A 201 -7.42 -34.41 -50.63
N THR A 202 -7.61 -35.61 -51.18
CA THR A 202 -6.71 -36.34 -52.08
C THR A 202 -7.53 -36.68 -53.32
N SER A 203 -7.33 -35.99 -54.44
CA SER A 203 -7.62 -36.38 -55.84
C SER A 203 -7.50 -35.11 -56.69
N GLU A 204 -6.92 -35.03 -57.88
CA GLU A 204 -6.34 -35.94 -58.89
C GLU A 204 -5.33 -35.11 -59.71
#